data_AF-A0A6P0NBY7-F1
#
_entry.id   AF-A0A6P0NBY7-F1
#
_cell.length_a   1.000
_cell.length_b   1.000
_cell.length_c   1.000
_cell.angle_alpha   90.00
_cell.angle_beta   90.00
_cell.angle_gamma   90.00
#
_symmetry.space_group_name_H-M   'P 1'
#
loop_
_entity.id
_entity.type
_entity.pdbx_description
1 polymer ?
#
loop_
_entity_poly.entity_id
_entity_poly.type
_entity_poly.pdbx_seq_one_letter_code
_entity_poly.pdbx_strand_id
1 'polypeptide(L)'
;MDERQYLLEAINKDLALIKKIEDRLRCEDNPRRQLQLETDSKEIWQQIRKRKAHLSSLEQEELNITVSSLGLPPLTLDRFPLHEPLIGDEDSSLNSEPRLSEEPPVVKPQDKKPGADYSKLRELLAAGKWKEADLETARVMLEVANRLQDKDAWLRVIDIQNFPCPDLCVIDQLWRTFSQNRFGFTVQRDIWLSLDGKRGEFDEDRFSCNFSKCVGWRIKNKWIENYDDFTFTLNAPKGHLPSLPLTNPRDPIKLRRLKDNFTGLLSRVETCCLRQA
;
A
#
# COMPACT_ATOMS: atom_id res chain seq x y z
N MET A 1 -16.22 -3.13 25.52
CA MET A 1 -14.96 -2.92 24.75
C MET A 1 -13.99 -2.34 25.75
N ASP A 2 -12.82 -2.94 25.91
CA ASP A 2 -11.77 -2.45 26.81
C ASP A 2 -11.36 -1.03 26.43
N GLU A 3 -11.12 -0.16 27.41
CA GLU A 3 -10.76 1.25 27.20
C GLU A 3 -9.46 1.38 26.40
N ARG A 4 -8.50 0.48 26.66
CA ARG A 4 -7.26 0.36 25.89
C ARG A 4 -7.55 0.09 24.41
N GLN A 5 -8.41 -0.89 24.14
CA GLN A 5 -8.81 -1.28 22.79
C GLN A 5 -9.52 -0.12 22.08
N TYR A 6 -10.39 0.61 22.77
CA TYR A 6 -11.06 1.80 22.22
C TYR A 6 -10.06 2.90 21.84
N LEU A 7 -9.07 3.19 22.70
CA LEU A 7 -8.03 4.20 22.42
C LEU A 7 -7.17 3.81 21.22
N LEU A 8 -6.77 2.54 21.12
CA LEU A 8 -6.01 2.02 19.99
C LEU A 8 -6.79 2.14 18.66
N GLU A 9 -8.07 1.77 18.67
CA GLU A 9 -8.94 1.92 17.50
C GLU A 9 -9.12 3.39 17.09
N ALA A 10 -9.29 4.30 18.07
CA ALA A 10 -9.40 5.72 17.81
C ALA A 10 -8.11 6.30 17.20
N ILE A 11 -6.94 5.97 17.77
CA ILE A 11 -5.63 6.38 17.24
C ILE A 11 -5.46 5.87 15.80
N ASN A 12 -5.83 4.62 15.52
CA ASN A 12 -5.73 4.06 14.17
C ASN A 12 -6.63 4.80 13.17
N LYS A 13 -7.85 5.17 13.57
CA LYS A 13 -8.75 6.00 12.75
C LYS A 13 -8.18 7.39 12.47
N ASP A 14 -7.61 8.04 13.48
CA ASP A 14 -6.97 9.35 13.33
C ASP A 14 -5.75 9.28 12.39
N LEU A 15 -4.90 8.26 12.55
CA LEU A 15 -3.73 8.05 11.68
C LEU A 15 -4.16 7.81 10.23
N ALA A 16 -5.25 7.08 10.01
CA ALA A 16 -5.83 6.92 8.67
C ALA A 16 -6.33 8.25 8.10
N LEU A 17 -6.92 9.12 8.93
CA LEU A 17 -7.35 10.46 8.52
C LEU A 17 -6.17 11.39 8.23
N ILE A 18 -5.09 11.33 9.02
CA ILE A 18 -3.84 12.05 8.74
C ILE A 18 -3.28 11.65 7.37
N LYS A 19 -3.13 10.34 7.12
CA LYS A 19 -2.66 9.85 5.80
C LYS A 19 -3.52 10.40 4.66
N LYS A 20 -4.84 10.42 4.87
CA LYS A 20 -5.80 10.97 3.90
C LYS A 20 -5.61 12.46 3.63
N ILE A 21 -5.34 13.24 4.68
CA ILE A 21 -5.05 14.67 4.57
C ILE A 21 -3.71 14.91 3.88
N GLU A 22 -2.67 14.17 4.25
CA GLU A 22 -1.34 14.26 3.63
C GLU A 22 -1.38 13.95 2.13
N ASP A 23 -2.12 12.92 1.73
CA ASP A 23 -2.30 12.58 0.32
C ASP A 23 -3.06 13.66 -0.45
N ARG A 24 -4.03 14.34 0.17
CA ARG A 24 -4.70 15.53 -0.43
C ARG A 24 -3.78 16.73 -0.55
N LEU A 25 -3.05 17.04 0.52
CA LEU A 25 -2.11 18.18 0.55
C LEU A 25 -1.06 18.09 -0.55
N ARG A 26 -0.68 16.86 -0.96
CA ARG A 26 0.27 16.62 -2.05
C ARG A 26 -0.13 17.27 -3.39
N CYS A 27 -1.43 17.42 -3.65
CA CYS A 27 -1.94 17.96 -4.93
C CYS A 27 -3.02 19.03 -4.80
N GLU A 28 -3.20 19.60 -3.60
CA GLU A 28 -4.10 20.72 -3.39
C GLU A 28 -3.43 22.02 -3.87
N ASP A 29 -3.98 22.60 -4.94
CA ASP A 29 -3.47 23.85 -5.52
C ASP A 29 -4.14 25.09 -4.91
N ASN A 30 -5.26 24.94 -4.20
CA ASN A 30 -5.99 26.05 -3.60
C ASN A 30 -5.39 26.43 -2.22
N PRO A 31 -4.81 27.62 -2.05
CA PRO A 31 -4.13 27.98 -0.80
C PRO A 31 -5.05 27.99 0.43
N ARG A 32 -6.34 28.30 0.27
CA ARG A 32 -7.30 28.30 1.38
C ARG A 32 -7.62 26.88 1.84
N ARG A 33 -7.82 25.96 0.90
CA ARG A 33 -8.06 24.54 1.21
C ARG A 33 -6.81 23.88 1.78
N GLN A 34 -5.63 24.23 1.26
CA GLN A 34 -4.36 23.78 1.81
C GLN A 34 -4.20 24.20 3.27
N LEU A 35 -4.43 25.49 3.59
CA LEU A 35 -4.39 25.98 4.96
C LEU A 35 -5.39 25.27 5.88
N GLN A 36 -6.60 25.00 5.37
CA GLN A 36 -7.61 24.24 6.12
C GLN A 36 -7.12 22.82 6.43
N LEU A 37 -6.65 22.08 5.41
CA LEU A 37 -6.12 20.72 5.57
C LEU A 37 -4.93 20.68 6.53
N GLU A 38 -4.03 21.67 6.47
CA GLU A 38 -2.90 21.80 7.41
C GLU A 38 -3.38 22.06 8.85
N THR A 39 -4.44 22.84 9.02
CA THR A 39 -5.05 23.12 10.33
C THR A 39 -5.71 21.87 10.89
N ASP A 40 -6.52 21.19 10.08
CA ASP A 40 -7.19 19.94 10.45
C ASP A 40 -6.17 18.86 10.85
N SER A 41 -5.09 18.71 10.07
CA SER A 41 -3.99 17.80 10.38
C SER A 41 -3.36 18.07 11.74
N LYS A 42 -3.10 19.34 12.06
CA LYS A 42 -2.54 19.74 13.37
C LYS A 42 -3.47 19.38 14.52
N GLU A 43 -4.77 19.59 14.37
CA GLU A 43 -5.75 19.26 15.39
C GLU A 43 -5.83 17.75 15.63
N ILE A 44 -5.89 16.94 14.56
CA ILE A 44 -5.90 15.48 14.66
C ILE A 44 -4.62 14.98 15.34
N TRP A 45 -3.45 15.52 14.99
CA TRP A 45 -2.20 15.17 15.67
C TRP A 45 -2.20 15.51 17.16
N GLN A 46 -2.83 16.61 17.56
CA GLN A 46 -3.01 16.93 18.98
C GLN A 46 -3.91 15.89 19.67
N GLN A 47 -4.98 15.45 19.01
CA GLN A 47 -5.84 14.39 19.57
C GLN A 47 -5.09 13.06 19.70
N ILE A 48 -4.30 12.65 18.70
CA ILE A 48 -3.46 11.45 18.75
C ILE A 48 -2.51 11.52 19.95
N ARG A 49 -1.84 12.66 20.16
CA ARG A 49 -0.92 12.83 21.31
C ARG A 49 -1.65 12.66 22.65
N LYS A 50 -2.84 13.26 22.79
CA LYS A 50 -3.66 13.10 24.00
C LYS A 50 -4.06 11.64 24.24
N ARG A 51 -4.54 10.94 23.22
CA ARG A 51 -4.92 9.52 23.31
C ARG A 51 -3.73 8.62 23.64
N LYS A 52 -2.56 8.88 23.06
CA LYS A 52 -1.31 8.15 23.38
C LYS A 52 -0.85 8.40 24.82
N ALA A 53 -0.96 9.62 25.32
CA ALA A 53 -0.65 9.93 26.71
C ALA A 53 -1.61 9.20 27.68
N HIS A 54 -2.90 9.16 27.36
CA HIS A 54 -3.88 8.41 28.14
C HIS A 54 -3.56 6.90 28.15
N LEU A 55 -3.28 6.33 26.98
CA LEU A 55 -2.89 4.92 26.86
C LEU A 55 -1.68 4.58 27.73
N SER A 56 -0.65 5.45 27.74
CA SER A 56 0.53 5.28 28.60
C SER A 56 0.22 5.38 30.09
N SER A 57 -0.77 6.19 30.50
CA SER A 57 -1.21 6.27 31.90
C SER A 57 -1.88 4.98 32.34
N LEU A 58 -2.74 4.41 31.50
CA LEU A 58 -3.42 3.13 31.77
C LEU A 58 -2.40 1.99 31.91
N GLU A 59 -1.37 1.95 31.05
CA GLU A 59 -0.30 0.94 31.14
C GLU A 59 0.52 1.10 32.43
N GLN A 60 0.76 2.33 32.90
CA GLN A 60 1.44 2.57 34.18
C GLN A 60 0.58 2.18 35.39
N GLU A 61 -0.73 2.43 35.35
CA GLU A 61 -1.66 2.03 36.40
C GLU A 61 -1.75 0.50 36.52
N GLU A 62 -1.81 -0.20 35.40
CA GLU A 62 -1.83 -1.67 35.37
C GLU A 62 -0.54 -2.26 35.97
N LEU A 63 0.63 -1.70 35.63
CA LEU A 63 1.91 -2.07 36.23
C LEU A 63 1.94 -1.81 37.74
N ASN A 64 1.44 -0.66 38.20
CA ASN A 64 1.42 -0.31 39.62
C ASN A 64 0.48 -1.22 40.44
N ILE A 65 -0.67 -1.61 39.87
CA ILE A 65 -1.59 -2.58 40.47
C ILE A 65 -0.93 -3.95 40.54
N THR A 66 -0.24 -4.37 39.47
CA THR A 66 0.44 -5.67 39.41
C THR A 66 1.57 -5.76 40.45
N VAL A 67 2.39 -4.72 40.58
CA VAL A 67 3.46 -4.64 41.60
C VAL A 67 2.86 -4.65 43.01
N SER A 68 1.76 -3.94 43.24
CA SER A 68 1.08 -3.89 44.55
C SER A 68 0.42 -5.23 44.91
N SER A 69 -0.11 -5.96 43.94
CA SER A 69 -0.75 -7.28 44.11
C SER A 69 0.26 -8.41 44.35
N LEU A 70 1.45 -8.31 43.75
CA LEU A 70 2.53 -9.28 43.93
C LEU A 70 3.34 -9.09 45.23
N GLY A 71 3.05 -8.05 46.02
CA GLY A 71 3.75 -7.79 47.28
C GLY A 71 5.26 -7.58 47.12
N LEU A 72 5.73 -7.20 45.92
CA LEU A 72 7.15 -6.98 45.67
C LEU A 72 7.56 -5.61 46.25
N PRO A 73 8.59 -5.53 47.10
CA PRO A 73 9.08 -4.25 47.61
C PRO A 73 9.64 -3.39 46.47
N PRO A 74 9.61 -2.05 46.59
CA PRO A 74 10.17 -1.17 45.57
C PRO A 74 11.64 -1.54 45.34
N LEU A 75 12.01 -1.77 44.07
CA LEU A 75 13.40 -2.02 43.69
C LEU A 75 14.22 -0.77 44.05
N THR A 76 14.90 -0.82 45.19
CA THR A 76 15.96 0.13 45.49
C THR A 76 17.06 -0.11 44.48
N LEU A 77 17.42 0.93 43.73
CA LEU A 77 18.57 0.94 42.84
C LEU A 77 19.86 1.00 43.69
N ASP A 78 20.01 0.08 44.64
CA ASP A 78 21.24 -0.08 45.41
C ASP A 78 22.14 -1.06 44.68
N ARG A 79 23.06 -0.46 43.94
CA ARG A 79 24.46 -0.88 43.85
C ARG A 79 24.67 -2.33 43.39
N PHE A 80 24.57 -2.55 42.08
CA PHE A 80 25.24 -3.69 41.43
C PHE A 80 26.75 -3.62 41.70
N PRO A 81 27.37 -4.61 42.37
CA PRO A 81 28.79 -4.82 42.30
C PRO A 81 29.08 -5.62 41.02
N LEU A 82 29.83 -5.01 40.11
CA LEU A 82 30.51 -5.70 39.04
C LEU A 82 31.50 -6.69 39.68
N HIS A 83 31.33 -7.99 39.47
CA HIS A 83 32.46 -8.90 39.22
C HIS A 83 31.99 -10.17 38.49
N GLU A 84 32.62 -10.29 37.32
CA GLU A 84 32.77 -11.31 36.28
C GLU A 84 33.14 -12.75 36.77
N PRO A 85 33.44 -13.72 35.86
CA PRO A 85 32.55 -14.78 35.39
C PRO A 85 33.03 -16.19 35.82
N LEU A 86 32.19 -17.23 35.71
CA LEU A 86 32.70 -18.61 35.62
C LEU A 86 31.88 -19.48 34.66
N ILE A 87 32.65 -20.11 33.78
CA ILE A 87 32.36 -21.10 32.75
C ILE A 87 31.95 -22.44 33.39
N GLY A 88 31.12 -23.22 32.70
CA GLY A 88 30.90 -24.64 33.00
C GLY A 88 29.89 -25.29 32.07
N ASP A 89 30.40 -26.13 31.19
CA ASP A 89 29.78 -26.79 30.03
C ASP A 89 28.75 -27.90 30.34
N GLU A 90 28.29 -28.54 29.24
CA GLU A 90 27.59 -29.85 29.09
C GLU A 90 26.06 -29.79 28.98
N ASP A 91 25.35 -30.54 28.14
CA ASP A 91 25.62 -31.44 27.01
C ASP A 91 24.23 -31.81 26.40
N SER A 92 24.27 -32.40 25.21
CA SER A 92 23.31 -33.39 24.68
C SER A 92 22.19 -32.91 23.75
N SER A 93 22.53 -33.08 22.47
CA SER A 93 21.64 -33.52 21.39
C SER A 93 20.67 -34.63 21.82
N LEU A 94 19.40 -34.57 21.37
CA LEU A 94 18.65 -35.74 20.91
C LEU A 94 17.43 -35.34 20.07
N ASN A 95 17.46 -35.80 18.81
CA ASN A 95 16.31 -35.95 17.92
C ASN A 95 15.18 -36.75 18.58
N SER A 96 13.92 -36.40 18.32
CA SER A 96 12.92 -37.30 17.73
C SER A 96 11.53 -36.64 17.61
N GLU A 97 10.99 -36.64 16.40
CA GLU A 97 9.54 -36.58 16.15
C GLU A 97 8.86 -37.83 16.72
N PRO A 98 7.54 -37.76 16.99
CA PRO A 98 6.65 -38.55 16.12
C PRO A 98 5.36 -37.85 15.68
N ARG A 99 5.05 -38.19 14.42
CA ARG A 99 3.88 -38.05 13.56
C ARG A 99 2.46 -38.19 14.16
N LEU A 100 1.52 -37.64 13.37
CA LEU A 100 0.11 -38.05 13.09
C LEU A 100 -1.02 -37.46 13.95
N SER A 101 -1.60 -36.38 13.43
CA SER A 101 -3.05 -36.23 13.32
C SER A 101 -3.36 -35.35 12.10
N GLU A 102 -3.72 -35.99 10.98
CA GLU A 102 -4.24 -35.31 9.79
C GLU A 102 -5.66 -34.80 10.08
N GLU A 103 -5.80 -33.49 10.26
CA GLU A 103 -7.10 -32.82 10.12
C GLU A 103 -7.42 -32.60 8.62
N PRO A 104 -8.70 -32.70 8.23
CA PRO A 104 -9.12 -32.67 6.83
C PRO A 104 -8.71 -31.36 6.13
N PRO A 105 -8.41 -31.38 4.82
CA PRO A 105 -7.91 -30.21 4.13
C PRO A 105 -9.02 -29.15 4.07
N VAL A 106 -8.89 -28.13 4.91
CA VAL A 106 -9.55 -26.85 4.71
C VAL A 106 -9.01 -26.31 3.39
N VAL A 107 -9.83 -26.43 2.33
CA VAL A 107 -9.51 -25.93 0.99
C VAL A 107 -9.34 -24.41 1.07
N LYS A 108 -8.08 -23.97 1.18
CA LYS A 108 -7.67 -22.58 0.94
C LYS A 108 -8.02 -22.23 -0.52
N PRO A 109 -8.51 -21.01 -0.83
CA PRO A 109 -8.67 -20.56 -2.20
C PRO A 109 -7.30 -20.39 -2.91
N GLN A 110 -6.81 -21.51 -3.45
CA GLN A 110 -5.85 -21.72 -4.54
C GLN A 110 -4.61 -20.81 -4.61
N ASP A 111 -3.49 -21.33 -4.10
CA ASP A 111 -2.11 -21.01 -4.46
C ASP A 111 -1.83 -21.28 -5.97
N LYS A 112 -2.41 -20.50 -6.87
CA LYS A 112 -1.99 -20.52 -8.28
C LYS A 112 -0.69 -19.71 -8.40
N LYS A 113 0.36 -20.34 -8.92
CA LYS A 113 1.58 -19.62 -9.31
C LYS A 113 1.25 -18.62 -10.44
N PRO A 114 1.96 -17.50 -10.54
CA PRO A 114 1.86 -16.61 -11.68
C PRO A 114 2.11 -17.36 -12.99
N GLY A 115 1.33 -17.05 -14.02
CA GLY A 115 1.37 -17.74 -15.31
C GLY A 115 2.42 -17.21 -16.28
N ALA A 116 2.94 -16.00 -16.06
CA ALA A 116 3.92 -15.36 -16.94
C ALA A 116 5.33 -15.25 -16.32
N ASP A 117 6.32 -14.97 -17.18
CA ASP A 117 7.69 -14.65 -16.75
C ASP A 117 7.84 -13.15 -16.47
N TYR A 118 8.23 -12.83 -15.23
CA TYR A 118 8.42 -11.46 -14.74
C TYR A 118 9.90 -11.07 -14.61
N SER A 119 10.83 -11.94 -15.03
CA SER A 119 12.28 -11.75 -14.83
C SER A 119 12.76 -10.44 -15.47
N LYS A 120 12.34 -10.16 -16.71
CA LYS A 120 12.68 -8.92 -17.40
C LYS A 120 12.13 -7.68 -16.69
N LEU A 121 10.87 -7.71 -16.24
CA LEU A 121 10.28 -6.60 -15.47
C LEU A 121 11.08 -6.36 -14.18
N ARG A 122 11.43 -7.44 -13.47
CA ARG A 122 12.24 -7.38 -12.25
C ARG A 122 13.61 -6.77 -12.51
N GLU A 123 14.32 -7.19 -13.56
CA GLU A 123 15.63 -6.66 -13.95
C GLU A 123 15.58 -5.16 -14.28
N LEU A 124 14.57 -4.74 -15.05
CA LEU A 124 14.39 -3.33 -15.42
C LEU A 124 14.11 -2.46 -14.19
N LEU A 125 13.24 -2.93 -13.29
CA LEU A 125 12.95 -2.24 -12.03
C LEU A 125 14.16 -2.19 -11.11
N ALA A 126 14.91 -3.28 -10.97
CA ALA A 126 16.14 -3.33 -10.17
C ALA A 126 17.21 -2.38 -10.71
N ALA A 127 17.30 -2.22 -12.03
CA ALA A 127 18.21 -1.29 -12.69
C ALA A 127 17.72 0.17 -12.68
N GLY A 128 16.52 0.46 -12.15
CA GLY A 128 15.93 1.80 -12.17
C GLY A 128 15.54 2.28 -13.57
N LYS A 129 15.35 1.36 -14.52
CA LYS A 129 14.90 1.64 -15.89
C LYS A 129 13.37 1.77 -15.94
N TRP A 130 12.86 2.83 -15.32
CA TRP A 130 11.43 3.00 -15.05
C TRP A 130 10.55 3.06 -16.29
N LYS A 131 11.04 3.66 -17.38
CA LYS A 131 10.31 3.77 -18.65
C LYS A 131 10.17 2.41 -19.31
N GLU A 132 11.26 1.69 -19.41
CA GLU A 132 11.29 0.34 -19.97
C GLU A 132 10.49 -0.64 -19.11
N ALA A 133 10.54 -0.50 -17.79
CA ALA A 133 9.71 -1.28 -16.87
C ALA A 133 8.21 -1.01 -17.05
N ASP A 134 7.81 0.23 -17.31
CA ASP A 134 6.42 0.60 -17.57
C ASP A 134 5.92 0.03 -18.91
N LEU A 135 6.74 0.09 -19.96
CA LEU A 135 6.47 -0.57 -21.24
C LEU A 135 6.39 -2.10 -21.10
N GLU A 136 7.32 -2.70 -20.36
CA GLU A 136 7.33 -4.14 -20.09
C GLU A 136 6.11 -4.56 -19.26
N THR A 137 5.66 -3.72 -18.32
CA THR A 137 4.43 -3.95 -17.55
C THR A 137 3.23 -4.01 -18.48
N ALA A 138 3.09 -3.07 -19.42
CA ALA A 138 2.02 -3.09 -20.41
C ALA A 138 2.07 -4.36 -21.29
N ARG A 139 3.27 -4.75 -21.74
CA ARG A 139 3.50 -5.96 -22.54
C ARG A 139 3.06 -7.23 -21.79
N VAL A 140 3.54 -7.42 -20.57
CA VAL A 140 3.24 -8.61 -19.75
C VAL A 140 1.75 -8.66 -19.40
N MET A 141 1.11 -7.53 -19.09
CA MET A 141 -0.33 -7.51 -18.84
C MET A 141 -1.14 -7.91 -20.08
N LEU A 142 -0.73 -7.50 -21.28
CA LEU A 142 -1.36 -7.96 -22.52
C LEU A 142 -1.11 -9.45 -22.78
N GLU A 143 0.09 -9.95 -22.47
CA GLU A 143 0.43 -11.38 -22.58
C GLU A 143 -0.45 -12.23 -21.67
N VAL A 144 -0.53 -11.90 -20.37
CA VAL A 144 -1.36 -12.60 -19.38
C VAL A 144 -2.84 -12.59 -19.77
N ALA A 145 -3.30 -11.50 -20.39
CA ALA A 145 -4.66 -11.39 -20.90
C ALA A 145 -4.90 -12.11 -22.24
N ASN A 146 -3.89 -12.74 -22.83
CA ASN A 146 -3.91 -13.34 -24.18
C ASN A 146 -4.27 -12.34 -25.29
N ARG A 147 -3.73 -11.11 -25.21
CA ARG A 147 -4.03 -10.00 -26.13
C ARG A 147 -2.81 -9.39 -26.81
N LEU A 148 -1.65 -10.00 -26.67
CA LEU A 148 -0.40 -9.50 -27.25
C LEU A 148 -0.46 -9.42 -28.79
N GLN A 149 -1.26 -10.27 -29.43
CA GLN A 149 -1.43 -10.32 -30.90
C GLN A 149 -2.63 -9.52 -31.41
N ASP A 150 -3.41 -8.89 -30.51
CA ASP A 150 -4.57 -8.12 -30.90
C ASP A 150 -4.16 -6.81 -31.56
N LYS A 151 -4.85 -6.46 -32.66
CA LYS A 151 -4.60 -5.22 -33.41
C LYS A 151 -4.68 -3.96 -32.55
N ASP A 152 -5.48 -3.98 -31.49
CA ASP A 152 -5.74 -2.78 -30.68
C ASP A 152 -4.82 -2.65 -29.44
N ALA A 153 -4.02 -3.68 -29.09
CA ALA A 153 -3.03 -3.68 -27.99
C ALA A 153 -3.47 -3.00 -26.66
N TRP A 154 -4.70 -3.27 -26.20
CA TRP A 154 -5.25 -2.73 -24.94
C TRP A 154 -6.07 -3.77 -24.19
N LEU A 155 -6.17 -3.65 -22.86
CA LEU A 155 -7.03 -4.50 -22.03
C LEU A 155 -8.47 -3.98 -22.04
N ARG A 156 -9.45 -4.85 -22.30
CA ARG A 156 -10.88 -4.59 -22.08
C ARG A 156 -11.20 -4.76 -20.59
N VAL A 157 -12.37 -4.25 -20.20
CA VAL A 157 -12.99 -4.50 -18.89
C VAL A 157 -12.99 -5.98 -18.53
N ILE A 158 -13.42 -6.85 -19.46
CA ILE A 158 -13.51 -8.29 -19.22
C ILE A 158 -12.13 -8.93 -19.00
N ASP A 159 -11.09 -8.40 -19.64
CA ASP A 159 -9.73 -8.90 -19.48
C ASP A 159 -9.21 -8.57 -18.08
N ILE A 160 -9.51 -7.37 -17.58
CA ILE A 160 -9.16 -6.95 -16.22
C ILE A 160 -9.95 -7.72 -15.17
N GLN A 161 -11.25 -7.92 -15.39
CA GLN A 161 -12.11 -8.69 -14.48
C GLN A 161 -11.62 -10.13 -14.30
N ASN A 162 -11.11 -10.74 -15.38
CA ASN A 162 -10.59 -12.09 -15.40
C ASN A 162 -9.07 -12.18 -15.17
N PHE A 163 -8.39 -11.04 -15.03
CA PHE A 163 -6.94 -11.00 -14.89
C PHE A 163 -6.49 -11.80 -13.65
N PRO A 164 -5.61 -12.80 -13.77
CA PRO A 164 -5.25 -13.66 -12.64
C PRO A 164 -4.70 -12.87 -11.45
N CYS A 165 -5.22 -13.15 -10.24
CA CYS A 165 -4.75 -12.49 -9.03
C CYS A 165 -3.23 -12.66 -8.79
N PRO A 166 -2.63 -13.87 -8.93
CA PRO A 166 -1.19 -14.05 -8.69
C PRO A 166 -0.33 -13.13 -9.57
N ASP A 167 -0.66 -13.06 -10.85
CA ASP A 167 0.01 -12.21 -11.84
C ASP A 167 -0.12 -10.72 -11.49
N LEU A 168 -1.33 -10.25 -11.16
CA LEU A 168 -1.55 -8.86 -10.76
C LEU A 168 -0.76 -8.49 -9.51
N CYS A 169 -0.72 -9.38 -8.52
CA CYS A 169 -0.02 -9.14 -7.27
C CYS A 169 1.49 -9.17 -7.42
N VAL A 170 2.05 -10.02 -8.29
CA VAL A 170 3.48 -10.00 -8.60
C VAL A 170 3.89 -8.68 -9.27
N ILE A 171 3.14 -8.22 -10.27
CA ILE A 171 3.41 -6.93 -10.93
C ILE A 171 3.42 -5.81 -9.89
N ASP A 172 2.34 -5.71 -9.11
CA ASP A 172 2.21 -4.66 -8.10
C ASP A 172 3.28 -4.74 -6.99
N GLN A 173 3.64 -5.95 -6.55
CA GLN A 173 4.69 -6.16 -5.56
C GLN A 173 6.06 -5.75 -6.09
N LEU A 174 6.39 -6.08 -7.35
CA LEU A 174 7.66 -5.68 -7.96
C LEU A 174 7.78 -4.16 -8.00
N TRP A 175 6.75 -3.46 -8.47
CA TRP A 175 6.72 -2.00 -8.49
C TRP A 175 6.89 -1.40 -7.10
N ARG A 176 6.15 -1.90 -6.10
CA ARG A 176 6.29 -1.41 -4.72
C ARG A 176 7.66 -1.70 -4.13
N THR A 177 8.24 -2.87 -4.39
CA THR A 177 9.53 -3.27 -3.82
C THR A 177 10.66 -2.38 -4.31
N PHE A 178 10.81 -2.25 -5.64
CA PHE A 178 11.93 -1.50 -6.22
C PHE A 178 11.76 0.02 -6.12
N SER A 179 10.52 0.52 -5.98
CA SER A 179 10.25 1.95 -5.84
C SER A 179 10.18 2.46 -4.40
N GLN A 180 10.50 1.63 -3.41
CA GLN A 180 10.31 1.96 -1.98
C GLN A 180 8.86 2.38 -1.68
N ASN A 181 7.91 1.61 -2.21
CA ASN A 181 6.47 1.79 -2.08
C ASN A 181 5.95 3.14 -2.64
N ARG A 182 6.68 3.73 -3.59
CA ARG A 182 6.25 4.97 -4.28
C ARG A 182 5.36 4.69 -5.48
N PHE A 183 5.54 3.57 -6.16
CA PHE A 183 4.84 3.18 -7.39
C PHE A 183 4.12 1.83 -7.20
N GLY A 184 3.12 1.57 -8.04
CA GLY A 184 2.29 0.37 -7.99
C GLY A 184 0.80 0.68 -8.04
N PHE A 185 0.00 -0.30 -8.46
CA PHE A 185 -1.46 -0.17 -8.52
C PHE A 185 -2.10 -0.11 -7.13
N THR A 186 -1.52 -0.78 -6.13
CA THR A 186 -1.89 -0.65 -4.72
C THR A 186 -1.70 0.80 -4.24
N VAL A 187 -0.62 1.45 -4.67
CA VAL A 187 -0.34 2.84 -4.33
C VAL A 187 -1.34 3.78 -5.00
N GLN A 188 -1.63 3.55 -6.28
CA GLN A 188 -2.68 4.29 -7.01
C GLN A 188 -4.06 4.10 -6.35
N ARG A 189 -4.42 2.89 -5.93
CA ARG A 189 -5.67 2.63 -5.21
C ARG A 189 -5.73 3.42 -3.90
N ASP A 190 -4.68 3.38 -3.09
CA ASP A 190 -4.62 4.14 -1.83
C ASP A 190 -4.86 5.64 -2.05
N ILE A 191 -4.23 6.21 -3.07
CA ILE A 191 -4.42 7.61 -3.43
C ILE A 191 -5.87 7.85 -3.87
N TRP A 192 -6.44 6.99 -4.72
CA TRP A 192 -7.84 7.09 -5.13
C TRP A 192 -8.80 7.14 -3.94
N LEU A 193 -8.66 6.20 -3.00
CA LEU A 193 -9.51 6.12 -1.80
C LEU A 193 -9.29 7.32 -0.85
N SER A 194 -8.04 7.82 -0.74
CA SER A 194 -7.74 9.01 0.08
C SER A 194 -8.47 10.27 -0.42
N LEU A 195 -8.73 10.32 -1.72
CA LEU A 195 -9.42 11.41 -2.38
C LEU A 195 -10.95 11.23 -2.35
N ASP A 196 -11.51 10.40 -1.46
CA ASP A 196 -12.92 9.97 -1.44
C ASP A 196 -13.38 9.22 -2.70
N GLY A 197 -12.43 8.68 -3.46
CA GLY A 197 -12.74 7.72 -4.50
C GLY A 197 -13.38 6.48 -3.90
N LYS A 198 -14.33 5.89 -4.63
CA LYS A 198 -15.00 4.66 -4.22
C LYS A 198 -14.52 3.50 -5.06
N ARG A 199 -14.58 2.32 -4.47
CA ARG A 199 -14.23 1.07 -5.16
C ARG A 199 -15.23 0.79 -6.27
N GLY A 200 -14.74 0.50 -7.48
CA GLY A 200 -15.57 0.14 -8.62
C GLY A 200 -16.38 1.29 -9.22
N GLU A 201 -16.23 2.51 -8.70
CA GLU A 201 -16.91 3.70 -9.21
C GLU A 201 -15.89 4.66 -9.83
N PHE A 202 -16.23 5.25 -10.98
CA PHE A 202 -15.41 6.26 -11.64
C PHE A 202 -16.08 7.62 -11.56
N ASP A 203 -15.51 8.49 -10.74
CA ASP A 203 -15.86 9.90 -10.65
C ASP A 203 -14.88 10.70 -11.52
N GLU A 204 -15.36 11.22 -12.64
CA GLU A 204 -14.52 11.88 -13.65
C GLU A 204 -13.90 13.19 -13.13
N ASP A 205 -14.65 13.97 -12.36
CA ASP A 205 -14.16 15.20 -11.76
C ASP A 205 -13.06 14.90 -10.74
N ARG A 206 -13.28 13.89 -9.89
CA ARG A 206 -12.28 13.44 -8.92
C ARG A 206 -11.03 12.91 -9.61
N PHE A 207 -11.19 12.13 -10.65
CA PHE A 207 -10.07 11.59 -11.42
C PHE A 207 -9.28 12.73 -12.10
N SER A 208 -9.97 13.61 -12.82
CA SER A 208 -9.36 14.65 -13.66
C SER A 208 -8.86 15.87 -12.89
N CYS A 209 -9.48 16.22 -11.75
CA CYS A 209 -9.13 17.41 -10.97
C CYS A 209 -8.27 17.11 -9.74
N ASN A 210 -8.31 15.89 -9.20
CA ASN A 210 -7.55 15.52 -8.00
C ASN A 210 -6.56 14.38 -8.27
N PHE A 211 -7.04 13.18 -8.61
CA PHE A 211 -6.21 11.99 -8.71
C PHE A 211 -5.05 12.18 -9.69
N SER A 212 -5.35 12.59 -10.93
CA SER A 212 -4.36 12.81 -11.99
C SER A 212 -3.31 13.86 -11.64
N LYS A 213 -3.62 14.85 -10.78
CA LYS A 213 -2.62 15.79 -10.26
C LYS A 213 -1.74 15.13 -9.20
N CYS A 214 -2.36 14.42 -8.26
CA CYS A 214 -1.68 13.69 -7.18
C CYS A 214 -0.66 12.66 -7.70
N VAL A 215 -0.99 11.95 -8.78
CA VAL A 215 -0.06 11.02 -9.42
C VAL A 215 0.80 11.67 -10.51
N GLY A 216 0.65 12.98 -10.77
CA GLY A 216 1.49 13.70 -11.73
C GLY A 216 1.20 13.41 -13.21
N TRP A 217 0.03 12.89 -13.56
CA TRP A 217 -0.42 12.74 -14.95
C TRP A 217 -1.00 14.04 -15.54
N ARG A 218 -1.26 15.02 -14.66
CA ARG A 218 -1.72 16.36 -15.01
C ARG A 218 -0.89 17.41 -14.28
N ILE A 219 -0.12 18.19 -15.04
CA ILE A 219 0.78 19.23 -14.52
C ILE A 219 0.24 20.60 -14.93
N LYS A 220 0.09 21.54 -13.98
CA LYS A 220 -0.47 22.88 -14.24
C LYS A 220 -1.80 22.83 -15.00
N ASN A 221 -2.68 21.90 -14.60
CA ASN A 221 -3.97 21.62 -15.23
C ASN A 221 -3.91 21.13 -16.70
N LYS A 222 -2.75 20.70 -17.20
CA LYS A 222 -2.59 20.10 -18.54
C LYS A 222 -2.21 18.63 -18.43
N TRP A 223 -2.85 17.79 -19.22
CA TRP A 223 -2.49 16.38 -19.37
C TRP A 223 -1.10 16.28 -20.01
N ILE A 224 -0.31 15.31 -19.57
CA ILE A 224 0.90 14.94 -20.30
C ILE A 224 0.44 14.32 -21.62
N GLU A 225 0.87 14.89 -22.75
CA GLU A 225 0.37 14.53 -24.08
C GLU A 225 1.23 13.44 -24.74
N ASN A 226 2.55 13.50 -24.55
CA ASN A 226 3.47 12.50 -25.06
C ASN A 226 3.94 11.59 -23.93
N TYR A 227 4.03 10.29 -24.22
CA TYR A 227 4.55 9.31 -23.26
C TYR A 227 5.98 9.65 -22.81
N ASP A 228 6.79 10.23 -23.70
CA ASP A 228 8.17 10.60 -23.42
C ASP A 228 8.29 11.78 -22.43
N ASP A 229 7.21 12.53 -22.20
CA ASP A 229 7.17 13.66 -21.26
C ASP A 229 6.86 13.22 -19.81
N PHE A 230 6.61 11.93 -19.58
CA PHE A 230 6.44 11.38 -18.23
C PHE A 230 7.74 11.41 -17.43
N THR A 231 7.63 11.52 -16.11
CA THR A 231 8.80 11.53 -15.22
C THR A 231 9.17 10.09 -14.82
N PHE A 232 10.14 9.51 -15.52
CA PHE A 232 10.62 8.16 -15.27
C PHE A 232 11.77 8.12 -14.25
N THR A 233 11.53 8.67 -13.06
CA THR A 233 12.50 8.67 -11.95
C THR A 233 11.79 8.49 -10.61
N LEU A 234 12.52 8.11 -9.56
CA LEU A 234 11.96 8.04 -8.19
C LEU A 234 11.50 9.40 -7.64
N ASN A 235 11.90 10.51 -8.26
CA ASN A 235 11.43 11.85 -7.90
C ASN A 235 10.00 12.14 -8.38
N ALA A 236 9.45 11.30 -9.26
CA ALA A 236 8.06 11.44 -9.71
C ALA A 236 7.07 11.33 -8.53
N PRO A 237 5.87 11.94 -8.65
CA PRO A 237 4.86 11.84 -7.61
C PRO A 237 4.51 10.40 -7.23
N LYS A 238 4.10 10.19 -5.98
CA LYS A 238 3.66 8.86 -5.52
C LYS A 238 2.48 8.39 -6.39
N GLY A 239 2.51 7.14 -6.83
CA GLY A 239 1.52 6.55 -7.73
C GLY A 239 1.68 6.91 -9.21
N HIS A 240 2.73 7.66 -9.59
CA HIS A 240 2.95 8.07 -11.00
C HIS A 240 3.05 6.88 -11.97
N LEU A 241 3.70 5.81 -11.52
CA LEU A 241 3.90 4.58 -12.27
C LEU A 241 3.27 3.37 -11.54
N PRO A 242 2.87 2.30 -12.25
CA PRO A 242 2.82 2.20 -13.72
C PRO A 242 1.80 3.18 -14.29
N SER A 243 2.16 3.88 -15.38
CA SER A 243 1.25 4.83 -16.01
C SER A 243 0.12 4.10 -16.75
N LEU A 244 0.41 2.86 -17.20
CA LEU A 244 -0.36 2.09 -18.19
C LEU A 244 -0.59 2.91 -19.48
N PRO A 245 -1.04 2.30 -20.59
CA PRO A 245 -1.54 3.05 -21.76
C PRO A 245 -2.89 3.72 -21.45
N LEU A 246 -2.96 4.46 -20.35
CA LEU A 246 -4.13 5.11 -19.75
C LEU A 246 -4.16 6.62 -19.98
N THR A 247 -3.18 7.17 -20.71
CA THR A 247 -2.88 8.59 -20.56
C THR A 247 -3.00 9.36 -21.87
N ASN A 248 -4.25 9.62 -22.27
CA ASN A 248 -4.69 10.94 -22.77
C ASN A 248 -6.22 10.97 -22.88
N PRO A 249 -6.94 11.62 -21.94
CA PRO A 249 -8.40 11.68 -21.96
C PRO A 249 -8.99 12.71 -22.94
N ARG A 250 -8.16 13.40 -23.75
CA ARG A 250 -8.67 14.22 -24.86
C ARG A 250 -9.14 13.39 -26.06
N ASP A 251 -8.78 12.11 -26.10
CA ASP A 251 -9.38 11.14 -27.02
C ASP A 251 -10.57 10.47 -26.29
N PRO A 252 -11.82 10.68 -26.76
CA PRO A 252 -13.01 10.11 -26.12
C PRO A 252 -12.96 8.58 -26.00
N ILE A 253 -12.29 7.90 -26.93
CA ILE A 253 -12.12 6.45 -26.92
C ILE A 253 -11.15 6.07 -25.79
N LYS A 254 -10.04 6.81 -25.62
CA LYS A 254 -9.09 6.58 -24.53
C LYS A 254 -9.68 6.92 -23.16
N LEU A 255 -10.48 7.98 -23.04
CA LEU A 255 -11.17 8.31 -21.79
C LEU A 255 -12.15 7.22 -21.37
N ARG A 256 -12.94 6.68 -22.31
CA ARG A 256 -13.83 5.56 -22.04
C ARG A 256 -13.04 4.33 -21.57
N ARG A 257 -11.98 3.96 -22.31
CA ARG A 257 -11.08 2.84 -21.93
C ARG A 257 -10.45 3.05 -20.56
N LEU A 258 -10.04 4.27 -20.26
CA LEU A 258 -9.45 4.66 -18.98
C LEU A 258 -10.43 4.46 -17.82
N LYS A 259 -11.64 5.02 -17.95
CA LYS A 259 -12.71 4.87 -16.95
C LYS A 259 -12.98 3.40 -16.61
N ASP A 260 -13.17 2.62 -17.66
CA ASP A 260 -13.49 1.21 -17.65
C ASP A 260 -12.36 0.37 -17.00
N ASN A 261 -11.11 0.67 -17.35
CA ASN A 261 -9.97 -0.09 -16.87
C ASN A 261 -9.50 0.32 -15.48
N PHE A 262 -9.50 1.62 -15.18
CA PHE A 262 -9.00 2.16 -13.92
C PHE A 262 -9.78 1.58 -12.74
N THR A 263 -11.10 1.67 -12.77
CA THR A 263 -11.95 1.18 -11.67
C THR A 263 -11.93 -0.34 -11.54
N GLY A 264 -11.93 -1.06 -12.66
CA GLY A 264 -11.80 -2.51 -12.70
C GLY A 264 -10.49 -2.95 -12.07
N LEU A 265 -9.37 -2.34 -12.46
CA LEU A 265 -8.04 -2.71 -12.00
C LEU A 265 -7.87 -2.43 -10.51
N LEU A 266 -8.24 -1.23 -10.04
CA LEU A 266 -8.13 -0.88 -8.62
C LEU A 266 -9.00 -1.79 -7.74
N SER A 267 -10.21 -2.14 -8.20
CA SER A 267 -11.07 -3.11 -7.50
C SER A 267 -10.43 -4.49 -7.44
N ARG A 268 -9.81 -4.96 -8.53
CA ARG A 268 -9.09 -6.24 -8.57
C ARG A 268 -7.90 -6.26 -7.62
N VAL A 269 -7.10 -5.19 -7.57
CA VAL A 269 -5.97 -5.07 -6.64
C VAL A 269 -6.43 -5.19 -5.18
N GLU A 270 -7.54 -4.55 -4.82
CA GLU A 270 -8.11 -4.65 -3.48
C GLU A 270 -8.54 -6.10 -3.16
N THR A 271 -9.21 -6.78 -4.10
CA THR A 271 -9.65 -8.17 -3.88
C THR A 271 -8.52 -9.19 -3.86
N CYS A 272 -7.52 -9.00 -4.72
CA CYS A 272 -6.48 -9.98 -4.96
C CYS A 272 -5.31 -9.81 -3.99
N CYS A 273 -4.83 -8.58 -3.80
CA CYS A 273 -3.49 -8.34 -3.24
C CYS A 273 -3.50 -7.78 -1.82
N LEU A 274 -4.67 -7.44 -1.27
CA LEU A 274 -4.79 -6.97 0.11
C LEU A 274 -5.56 -7.90 1.04
N ARG A 275 -6.51 -8.70 0.53
CA ARG A 275 -7.33 -9.61 1.35
C ARG A 275 -6.62 -10.92 1.71
N GLN A 276 -5.32 -11.02 1.47
CA GLN A 276 -4.48 -12.19 1.76
C GLN A 276 -3.46 -11.93 2.89
N ALA A 277 -3.56 -10.78 3.58
CA ALA A 277 -2.71 -10.42 4.72
C ALA A 277 -3.50 -10.47 6.02
#